data_AF-T1EWQ9-F1
#
_entry.id   AF-T1EWQ9-F1
#
_cell.length_a   1.000
_cell.length_b   1.000
_cell.length_c   1.000
_cell.angle_alpha   90.00
_cell.angle_beta   90.00
_cell.angle_gamma   90.00
#
_symmetry.space_group_name_H-M   'P 1'
#
loop_
_entity.id
_entity.type
_entity.pdbx_description
1 polymer ?
#
loop_
_entity_poly.entity_id
_entity_poly.type
_entity_poly.pdbx_seq_one_letter_code
_entity_poly.pdbx_strand_id
1 'polypeptide(L)'
;MYVVKTICFLSNVAIEIAAQKSFFISFDSPVCVVKFCLRIHCSFCDSVTHCKCAEISDSSFKEFQNASGFLWSCDSCQDQVETVKSCKKLSDLADDIKKIQDCNSTINAQIKDIKARVHERTTDGKMSILQDNLSKSFAEALKNMVAKNNDILVNKMEALQVDLKKSYSDALKVNLSKSFADALKGMVDKNNDDLVGKMNSFQEDLKKSYSDVLKGVVVDNVVNANDKMVNINDGIQLLKIELLVTKDTIKSLSEAEERSCNIIIFKLKESNDQSFSDGKRQDVERIAHILQTIINDKIDKSSIIKLKARQEIG
;
A
#
# COMPACT_ATOMS: atom_id res chain seq x y z
N MET A 1 0.38 -44.33 -59.59
CA MET A 1 -0.61 -44.21 -60.69
C MET A 1 -0.59 -45.51 -61.49
N TYR A 2 -1.32 -46.52 -60.99
CA TYR A 2 -1.31 -47.92 -61.44
C TYR A 2 -2.72 -48.30 -61.89
N VAL A 3 -3.20 -47.79 -63.03
CA VAL A 3 -4.55 -48.16 -63.54
C VAL A 3 -4.61 -48.27 -65.08
N VAL A 4 -3.54 -47.98 -65.82
CA VAL A 4 -3.59 -47.93 -67.31
C VAL A 4 -3.09 -49.22 -67.99
N LYS A 5 -2.66 -50.24 -67.24
CA LYS A 5 -2.06 -51.46 -67.81
C LYS A 5 -3.02 -52.65 -68.03
N THR A 6 -4.30 -52.52 -67.68
CA THR A 6 -5.21 -53.70 -67.62
C THR A 6 -6.25 -53.75 -68.74
N ILE A 7 -6.34 -52.74 -69.61
CA ILE A 7 -7.39 -52.69 -70.66
C ILE A 7 -6.88 -53.09 -72.06
N CYS A 8 -5.56 -53.12 -72.30
CA CYS A 8 -5.00 -53.64 -73.56
C CYS A 8 -4.91 -55.18 -73.64
N PHE A 9 -5.34 -55.91 -72.60
CA PHE A 9 -5.17 -57.36 -72.53
C PHE A 9 -6.38 -58.17 -73.01
N LEU A 10 -7.53 -57.54 -73.28
CA LEU A 10 -8.76 -58.25 -73.68
C LEU A 10 -9.11 -58.11 -75.17
N SER A 11 -8.50 -57.17 -75.89
CA SER A 11 -8.66 -57.05 -77.36
C SER A 11 -7.67 -57.92 -78.15
N ASN A 12 -6.56 -58.34 -77.55
CA ASN A 12 -5.59 -59.25 -78.19
C ASN A 12 -5.86 -60.74 -77.90
N VAL A 13 -6.49 -61.07 -76.77
CA VAL A 13 -6.73 -62.47 -76.36
C VAL A 13 -7.88 -63.15 -77.14
N ALA A 14 -8.80 -62.38 -77.75
CA ALA A 14 -9.84 -62.94 -78.62
C ALA A 14 -9.39 -63.13 -80.08
N ILE A 15 -8.29 -62.49 -80.50
CA ILE A 15 -7.75 -62.57 -81.87
C ILE A 15 -6.53 -63.50 -81.95
N GLU A 16 -5.83 -63.77 -80.84
CA GLU A 16 -4.68 -64.70 -80.81
C GLU A 16 -5.05 -66.19 -80.60
N ILE A 17 -6.28 -66.54 -80.23
CA ILE A 17 -6.68 -67.96 -80.06
C ILE A 17 -7.02 -68.65 -81.39
N ALA A 18 -7.16 -67.90 -82.50
CA ALA A 18 -7.37 -68.47 -83.84
C ALA A 18 -6.12 -68.48 -84.74
N ALA A 19 -4.98 -67.94 -84.29
CA ALA A 19 -3.81 -67.68 -85.15
C ALA A 19 -2.58 -68.59 -84.90
N GLN A 20 -2.68 -69.62 -84.04
CA GLN A 20 -1.56 -70.54 -83.77
C GLN A 20 -1.95 -72.03 -83.77
N LYS A 21 -2.77 -72.48 -84.73
CA LYS A 21 -2.73 -73.89 -85.17
C LYS A 21 -1.92 -73.97 -86.47
N SER A 22 -0.63 -74.20 -86.28
CA SER A 22 0.36 -74.52 -87.29
C SER A 22 -0.10 -75.68 -88.16
N PHE A 23 -0.03 -75.50 -89.48
CA PHE A 23 -0.19 -76.55 -90.49
C PHE A 23 0.87 -77.64 -90.29
N PHE A 24 0.45 -78.90 -90.11
CA PHE A 24 1.33 -80.08 -90.17
C PHE A 24 1.13 -80.79 -91.52
N ILE A 25 2.21 -80.89 -92.32
CA ILE A 25 2.27 -81.73 -93.51
C ILE A 25 2.94 -83.05 -93.09
N SER A 26 2.17 -84.14 -93.01
CA SER A 26 2.71 -85.49 -92.79
C SER A 26 3.00 -86.16 -94.13
N PHE A 27 4.25 -86.54 -94.37
CA PHE A 27 4.68 -87.34 -95.52
C PHE A 27 5.01 -88.76 -95.05
N ASP A 28 4.13 -89.72 -95.33
CA ASP A 28 4.48 -91.15 -95.31
C ASP A 28 4.38 -91.70 -96.74
N SER A 29 5.37 -92.53 -97.10
CA SER A 29 5.63 -93.08 -98.44
C SER A 29 5.98 -94.58 -98.29
N PRO A 30 6.04 -95.44 -99.34
CA PRO A 30 5.67 -95.29 -100.76
C PRO A 30 4.69 -96.37 -101.26
N VAL A 31 4.43 -96.36 -102.57
CA VAL A 31 3.76 -97.38 -103.40
C VAL A 31 2.25 -97.17 -103.57
N CYS A 32 1.91 -96.16 -104.39
CA CYS A 32 1.05 -96.30 -105.57
C CYS A 32 0.96 -94.92 -106.25
N VAL A 33 0.98 -94.91 -107.58
CA VAL A 33 0.88 -93.73 -108.44
C VAL A 33 -0.45 -93.01 -108.17
N VAL A 34 -0.46 -91.97 -107.34
CA VAL A 34 -1.69 -91.21 -107.03
C VAL A 34 -1.37 -89.72 -106.85
N LYS A 35 -2.04 -88.88 -107.64
CA LYS A 35 -2.10 -87.41 -107.57
C LYS A 35 -1.86 -86.86 -106.15
N PHE A 36 -0.89 -85.94 -106.00
CA PHE A 36 -0.75 -85.09 -104.82
C PHE A 36 -2.12 -84.51 -104.45
N CYS A 37 -2.67 -84.92 -103.30
CA CYS A 37 -3.94 -84.42 -102.79
C CYS A 37 -3.66 -83.44 -101.66
N LEU A 38 -3.79 -82.14 -101.96
CA LEU A 38 -3.75 -81.08 -100.96
C LEU A 38 -4.89 -81.30 -99.94
N ARG A 39 -4.61 -81.03 -98.66
CA ARG A 39 -5.55 -81.17 -97.54
C ARG A 39 -5.75 -79.83 -96.86
N ILE A 40 -7.00 -79.54 -96.45
CA ILE A 40 -7.40 -78.35 -95.70
C ILE A 40 -8.01 -78.77 -94.36
N HIS A 41 -7.69 -78.02 -93.31
CA HIS A 41 -8.23 -78.23 -91.97
C HIS A 41 -9.41 -77.29 -91.72
N CYS A 42 -10.48 -77.81 -91.13
CA CYS A 42 -11.55 -76.97 -90.60
C CYS A 42 -11.06 -76.20 -89.37
N SER A 43 -11.29 -74.89 -89.36
CA SER A 43 -10.87 -74.00 -88.27
C SER A 43 -11.61 -74.22 -86.95
N PHE A 44 -12.69 -75.02 -86.94
CA PHE A 44 -13.59 -75.17 -85.79
C PHE A 44 -13.62 -76.57 -85.17
N CYS A 45 -13.34 -77.62 -85.94
CA CYS A 45 -13.45 -79.01 -85.46
C CYS A 45 -12.27 -79.91 -85.82
N ASP A 46 -11.13 -79.33 -86.26
CA ASP A 46 -9.90 -80.04 -86.63
C ASP A 46 -10.05 -81.11 -87.74
N SER A 47 -11.21 -81.19 -88.39
CA SER A 47 -11.47 -82.14 -89.48
C SER A 47 -10.59 -81.81 -90.69
N VAL A 48 -10.01 -82.85 -91.30
CA VAL A 48 -9.14 -82.71 -92.46
C VAL A 48 -9.84 -83.23 -93.70
N THR A 49 -10.01 -82.38 -94.71
CA THR A 49 -10.66 -82.74 -95.97
C THR A 49 -9.68 -82.52 -97.12
N HIS A 50 -9.69 -83.40 -98.12
CA HIS A 50 -8.94 -83.14 -99.36
C HIS A 50 -9.56 -81.94 -100.07
N CYS A 51 -8.74 -81.00 -100.57
CA CYS A 51 -9.25 -79.79 -101.24
C CYS A 51 -10.22 -80.12 -102.37
N LYS A 52 -9.96 -81.20 -103.13
CA LYS A 52 -10.83 -81.70 -104.20
C LYS A 52 -12.17 -82.26 -103.69
N CYS A 53 -12.19 -82.87 -102.51
CA CYS A 53 -13.42 -83.38 -101.88
C CYS A 53 -14.27 -82.25 -101.27
N ALA A 54 -13.66 -81.09 -101.00
CA ALA A 54 -14.34 -79.87 -100.58
C ALA A 54 -14.67 -78.93 -101.75
N GLU A 55 -14.57 -79.43 -103.00
CA GLU A 55 -14.79 -78.66 -104.24
C GLU A 55 -13.89 -77.41 -104.39
N ILE A 56 -12.76 -77.35 -103.66
CA ILE A 56 -11.80 -76.25 -103.74
C ILE A 56 -10.84 -76.52 -104.89
N SER A 57 -10.80 -75.60 -105.86
CA SER A 57 -9.83 -75.63 -106.96
C SER A 57 -8.40 -75.37 -106.47
N ASP A 58 -7.40 -75.92 -107.18
CA ASP A 58 -5.98 -75.70 -106.85
C ASP A 58 -5.60 -74.20 -106.90
N SER A 59 -6.28 -73.39 -107.73
CA SER A 59 -6.13 -71.93 -107.78
C SER A 59 -6.71 -71.23 -106.55
N SER A 60 -7.93 -71.58 -106.15
CA SER A 60 -8.57 -71.00 -104.95
C SER A 60 -7.80 -71.35 -103.68
N PHE A 61 -7.24 -72.57 -103.61
CA PHE A 61 -6.42 -72.97 -102.47
C PHE A 61 -5.13 -72.14 -102.36
N LYS A 62 -4.48 -71.79 -103.47
CA LYS A 62 -3.32 -70.89 -103.48
C LYS A 62 -3.68 -69.46 -103.03
N GLU A 63 -4.87 -68.98 -103.38
CA GLU A 63 -5.36 -67.69 -102.90
C GLU A 63 -5.58 -67.71 -101.38
N PHE A 64 -6.15 -68.79 -100.84
CA PHE A 64 -6.33 -68.95 -99.39
C PHE A 64 -5.00 -69.00 -98.62
N GLN A 65 -3.97 -69.63 -99.19
CA GLN A 65 -2.64 -69.65 -98.56
C GLN A 65 -2.01 -68.25 -98.44
N ASN A 66 -2.37 -67.32 -99.32
CA ASN A 66 -1.81 -65.97 -99.36
C ASN A 66 -2.67 -64.94 -98.58
N ALA A 67 -3.87 -65.31 -98.15
CA ALA A 67 -4.75 -64.45 -97.39
C ALA A 67 -4.49 -64.59 -95.87
N SER A 68 -4.08 -63.51 -95.21
CA SER A 68 -4.00 -63.48 -93.75
C SER A 68 -5.41 -63.48 -93.15
N GLY A 69 -5.67 -64.40 -92.21
CA GLY A 69 -6.95 -64.48 -91.51
C GLY A 69 -8.06 -65.24 -92.23
N PHE A 70 -7.74 -66.02 -93.26
CA PHE A 70 -8.72 -66.91 -93.90
C PHE A 70 -9.09 -68.08 -92.97
N LEU A 71 -10.40 -68.27 -92.77
CA LEU A 71 -10.98 -69.35 -91.97
C LEU A 71 -11.86 -70.21 -92.88
N TRP A 72 -11.64 -71.52 -92.88
CA TRP A 72 -12.46 -72.48 -93.63
C TRP A 72 -13.21 -73.41 -92.67
N SER A 73 -14.51 -73.59 -92.94
CA SER A 73 -15.38 -74.54 -92.22
C SER A 73 -15.73 -75.72 -93.12
N CYS A 74 -15.72 -76.93 -92.56
CA CYS A 74 -16.30 -78.09 -93.23
C CYS A 74 -17.82 -78.00 -93.23
N ASP A 75 -18.48 -78.75 -94.12
CA ASP A 75 -19.95 -78.72 -94.29
C ASP A 75 -20.69 -78.92 -92.97
N SER A 76 -20.22 -79.84 -92.12
CA SER A 76 -20.83 -80.10 -90.81
C SER A 76 -20.70 -78.93 -89.82
N CYS A 77 -19.71 -78.05 -89.98
CA CYS A 77 -19.53 -76.85 -89.17
C CYS A 77 -20.11 -75.59 -89.83
N GLN A 78 -20.36 -75.63 -91.14
CA GLN A 78 -20.88 -74.51 -91.92
C GLN A 78 -22.21 -74.00 -91.35
N ASP A 79 -23.12 -74.92 -91.02
CA ASP A 79 -24.41 -74.59 -90.42
C ASP A 79 -24.27 -73.85 -89.09
N GLN A 80 -23.28 -74.23 -88.27
CA GLN A 80 -23.01 -73.56 -87.00
C GLN A 80 -22.40 -72.16 -87.22
N VAL A 81 -21.50 -72.02 -88.19
CA VAL A 81 -20.89 -70.72 -88.55
C VAL A 81 -21.94 -69.77 -89.11
N GLU A 82 -22.84 -70.24 -89.96
CA GLU A 82 -23.94 -69.44 -90.52
C GLU A 82 -24.98 -69.07 -89.45
N THR A 83 -25.26 -69.97 -88.51
CA THR A 83 -26.11 -69.68 -87.34
C THR A 83 -25.49 -68.61 -86.43
N VAL A 84 -24.17 -68.65 -86.23
CA VAL A 84 -23.45 -67.64 -85.44
C VAL A 84 -23.39 -66.29 -86.18
N LYS A 85 -23.14 -66.29 -87.49
CA LYS A 85 -23.19 -65.07 -88.33
C LYS A 85 -24.57 -64.41 -88.36
N SER A 86 -25.62 -65.21 -88.37
CA SER A 86 -27.01 -64.73 -88.31
C SER A 86 -27.49 -64.44 -86.88
N CYS A 87 -26.66 -64.67 -85.86
CA CYS A 87 -26.99 -64.39 -84.47
C CYS A 87 -27.02 -62.86 -84.24
N LYS A 88 -28.22 -62.30 -84.29
CA LYS A 88 -28.48 -60.86 -84.08
C LYS A 88 -27.76 -60.26 -82.86
N LYS A 89 -27.64 -61.04 -81.77
CA LYS A 89 -26.97 -60.62 -80.53
C LYS A 89 -25.48 -60.26 -80.73
N LEU A 90 -24.78 -60.95 -81.64
CA LEU A 90 -23.37 -60.66 -81.93
C LEU A 90 -23.23 -59.40 -82.80
N SER A 91 -24.15 -59.18 -83.74
CA SER A 91 -24.20 -57.95 -84.52
C SER A 91 -24.45 -56.73 -83.63
N ASP A 92 -25.43 -56.83 -82.72
CA ASP A 92 -25.78 -55.75 -81.78
C ASP A 92 -24.57 -55.42 -80.87
N LEU A 93 -23.85 -56.45 -80.40
CA LEU A 93 -22.66 -56.28 -79.58
C LEU A 93 -21.50 -55.59 -80.34
N ALA A 94 -21.32 -55.91 -81.62
CA ALA A 94 -20.31 -55.27 -82.46
C ALA A 94 -20.60 -53.77 -82.67
N ASP A 95 -21.87 -53.42 -82.87
CA ASP A 95 -22.30 -52.01 -82.99
C ASP A 95 -22.08 -51.24 -81.68
N ASP A 96 -22.34 -51.87 -80.53
CA ASP A 96 -22.09 -51.24 -79.23
C ASP A 96 -20.60 -51.02 -78.95
N ILE A 97 -19.73 -51.96 -79.37
CA ILE A 97 -18.27 -51.76 -79.29
C ILE A 97 -17.84 -50.54 -80.12
N LYS A 98 -18.40 -50.38 -81.32
CA LYS A 98 -18.09 -49.22 -82.18
C LYS A 98 -18.52 -47.90 -81.54
N LYS A 99 -19.73 -47.82 -80.96
CA LYS A 99 -20.20 -46.63 -80.23
C LYS A 99 -19.28 -46.27 -79.06
N ILE A 100 -18.79 -47.27 -78.30
CA ILE A 100 -17.86 -47.05 -77.19
C ILE A 100 -16.53 -46.44 -77.70
N GLN A 101 -16.03 -46.91 -78.84
CA GLN A 101 -14.79 -46.37 -79.45
C GLN A 101 -14.96 -44.90 -79.87
N ASP A 102 -16.10 -44.55 -80.45
CA ASP A 102 -16.40 -43.17 -80.84
C ASP A 102 -16.54 -42.23 -79.62
N CYS A 103 -17.20 -42.69 -78.56
CA CYS A 103 -17.29 -41.96 -77.29
C CYS A 103 -15.91 -41.71 -76.66
N ASN A 104 -15.04 -42.72 -76.64
CA ASN A 104 -13.69 -42.59 -76.08
C ASN A 104 -12.83 -41.57 -76.84
N SER A 105 -12.99 -41.50 -78.16
CA SER A 105 -12.31 -40.50 -79.00
C SER A 105 -12.75 -39.07 -78.64
N THR A 106 -14.04 -38.88 -78.39
CA THR A 106 -14.61 -37.58 -77.98
C THR A 106 -14.13 -37.15 -76.60
N ILE A 107 -14.15 -38.07 -75.62
CA ILE A 107 -13.68 -37.80 -74.25
C ILE A 107 -12.20 -37.39 -74.25
N ASN A 108 -11.36 -38.07 -75.02
CA ASN A 108 -9.94 -37.73 -75.11
C ASN A 108 -9.68 -36.33 -75.68
N ALA A 109 -10.47 -35.91 -76.68
CA ALA A 109 -10.40 -34.55 -77.21
C ALA A 109 -10.78 -33.51 -76.15
N GLN A 110 -11.84 -33.75 -75.37
CA GLN A 110 -12.27 -32.87 -74.29
C GLN A 110 -11.23 -32.77 -73.17
N ILE A 111 -10.60 -33.88 -72.77
CA ILE A 111 -9.53 -33.87 -71.75
C ILE A 111 -8.35 -33.01 -72.22
N LYS A 112 -7.96 -33.11 -73.49
CA LYS A 112 -6.84 -32.32 -74.05
C LYS A 112 -7.14 -30.82 -73.99
N ASP A 113 -8.36 -30.43 -74.33
CA ASP A 113 -8.83 -29.05 -74.30
C ASP A 113 -8.92 -28.49 -72.86
N ILE A 114 -9.45 -29.26 -71.91
CA ILE A 114 -9.44 -28.89 -70.48
C ILE A 114 -8.02 -28.70 -69.97
N LYS A 115 -7.10 -29.61 -70.33
CA LYS A 115 -5.70 -29.53 -69.91
C LYS A 115 -5.02 -28.26 -70.42
N ALA A 116 -5.30 -27.86 -71.67
CA ALA A 116 -4.79 -26.61 -72.23
C ALA A 116 -5.32 -25.38 -71.47
N ARG A 117 -6.63 -25.31 -71.22
CA ARG A 117 -7.25 -24.18 -70.48
C ARG A 117 -6.79 -24.07 -69.03
N VAL A 118 -6.50 -25.18 -68.36
CA VAL A 118 -5.95 -25.16 -67.00
C VAL A 118 -4.53 -24.63 -67.00
N HIS A 119 -3.70 -25.06 -67.95
CA HIS A 119 -2.31 -24.61 -68.05
C HIS A 119 -2.21 -23.09 -68.26
N GLU A 120 -3.09 -22.52 -69.09
CA GLU A 120 -3.17 -21.09 -69.40
C GLU A 120 -3.60 -20.24 -68.18
N ARG A 121 -4.42 -20.78 -67.26
CA ARG A 121 -4.82 -20.10 -66.01
C ARG A 121 -3.75 -20.11 -64.92
N THR A 122 -2.81 -21.06 -64.97
CA THR A 122 -1.69 -21.14 -64.01
C THR A 122 -0.51 -20.23 -64.34
N THR A 123 -0.48 -19.60 -65.51
CA THR A 123 0.64 -18.75 -65.96
C THR A 123 0.38 -17.24 -65.90
N ASP A 124 -0.75 -16.80 -65.34
CA ASP A 124 -1.14 -15.39 -65.39
C ASP A 124 -0.82 -14.67 -64.07
N GLY A 125 0.07 -13.67 -64.10
CA GLY A 125 0.62 -12.91 -62.95
C GLY A 125 -0.39 -12.22 -62.02
N LYS A 126 -1.69 -12.39 -62.26
CA LYS A 126 -2.80 -11.92 -61.42
C LYS A 126 -2.76 -12.47 -59.98
N MET A 127 -2.25 -13.69 -59.78
CA MET A 127 -2.11 -14.28 -58.44
C MET A 127 -1.04 -13.55 -57.60
N SER A 128 0.08 -13.17 -58.23
CA SER A 128 1.15 -12.39 -57.57
C SER A 128 0.67 -10.97 -57.25
N ILE A 129 -0.04 -10.33 -58.17
CA ILE A 129 -0.57 -8.97 -57.97
C ILE A 129 -1.60 -8.95 -56.82
N LEU A 130 -2.48 -9.95 -56.73
CA LEU A 130 -3.42 -10.07 -55.62
C LEU A 130 -2.72 -10.29 -54.28
N GLN A 131 -1.69 -11.13 -54.26
CA GLN A 131 -0.89 -11.39 -53.05
C GLN A 131 -0.13 -10.14 -52.58
N ASP A 132 0.45 -9.37 -53.50
CA ASP A 132 1.17 -8.13 -53.18
C ASP A 132 0.22 -7.03 -52.68
N ASN A 133 -0.96 -6.90 -53.29
CA ASN A 133 -1.96 -5.92 -52.88
C ASN A 133 -2.56 -6.25 -51.50
N LEU A 134 -2.83 -7.53 -51.23
CA LEU A 134 -3.23 -7.99 -49.90
C LEU A 134 -2.14 -7.70 -48.86
N SER A 135 -0.89 -8.02 -49.18
CA SER A 135 0.25 -7.80 -48.27
C SER A 135 0.43 -6.32 -47.95
N LYS A 136 0.35 -5.43 -48.96
CA LYS A 136 0.39 -3.98 -48.76
C LYS A 136 -0.79 -3.49 -47.92
N SER A 137 -2.01 -3.91 -48.23
CA SER A 137 -3.21 -3.47 -47.50
C SER A 137 -3.15 -3.87 -46.02
N PHE A 138 -2.70 -5.10 -45.72
CA PHE A 138 -2.49 -5.55 -44.35
C PHE A 138 -1.38 -4.76 -43.65
N ALA A 139 -0.24 -4.51 -44.31
CA ALA A 139 0.86 -3.75 -43.73
C ALA A 139 0.44 -2.29 -43.41
N GLU A 140 -0.33 -1.65 -44.29
CA GLU A 140 -0.85 -0.29 -44.09
C GLU A 140 -1.83 -0.26 -42.89
N ALA A 141 -2.74 -1.23 -42.81
CA ALA A 141 -3.70 -1.34 -41.71
C ALA A 141 -3.00 -1.55 -40.36
N LEU A 142 -1.98 -2.43 -40.31
CA LEU A 142 -1.15 -2.65 -39.13
C LEU A 142 -0.40 -1.38 -38.73
N LYS A 143 0.24 -0.70 -39.68
CA LYS A 143 0.99 0.54 -39.43
C LYS A 143 0.08 1.62 -38.83
N ASN A 144 -1.12 1.79 -39.36
CA ASN A 144 -2.09 2.77 -38.86
C ASN A 144 -2.60 2.42 -37.45
N MET A 145 -2.86 1.13 -37.17
CA MET A 145 -3.24 0.70 -35.82
C MET A 145 -2.10 0.91 -34.81
N VAL A 146 -0.86 0.58 -35.19
CA VAL A 146 0.31 0.77 -34.33
C VAL A 146 0.54 2.26 -34.05
N ALA A 147 0.48 3.11 -35.07
CA ALA A 147 0.62 4.56 -34.90
C ALA A 147 -0.44 5.11 -33.94
N LYS A 148 -1.71 4.77 -34.15
CA LYS A 148 -2.82 5.22 -33.30
C LYS A 148 -2.66 4.75 -31.85
N ASN A 149 -2.24 3.50 -31.63
CA ASN A 149 -2.01 2.97 -30.29
C ASN A 149 -0.84 3.67 -29.60
N ASN A 150 0.24 3.96 -30.34
CA ASN A 150 1.37 4.71 -29.81
C ASN A 150 0.98 6.13 -29.42
N ASP A 151 0.21 6.85 -30.24
CA ASP A 151 -0.28 8.19 -29.89
C ASP A 151 -1.13 8.17 -28.62
N ILE A 152 -2.02 7.18 -28.46
CA ILE A 152 -2.81 7.00 -27.24
C ILE A 152 -1.91 6.75 -26.03
N LEU A 153 -0.89 5.91 -26.17
CA LEU A 153 0.06 5.60 -25.09
C LEU A 153 0.87 6.83 -24.69
N VAL A 154 1.40 7.59 -25.66
CA VAL A 154 2.17 8.82 -25.41
C VAL A 154 1.30 9.83 -24.66
N ASN A 155 0.09 10.12 -25.15
CA ASN A 155 -0.82 11.06 -24.50
C ASN A 155 -1.17 10.65 -23.05
N LYS A 156 -1.40 9.35 -22.81
CA LYS A 156 -1.64 8.84 -21.44
C LYS A 156 -0.41 8.99 -20.56
N MET A 157 0.78 8.76 -21.11
CA MET A 157 2.04 8.86 -20.37
C MET A 157 2.35 10.30 -19.98
N GLU A 158 2.11 11.26 -20.89
CA GLU A 158 2.25 12.69 -20.61
C GLU A 158 1.26 13.17 -19.54
N ALA A 159 -0.01 12.75 -19.62
CA ALA A 159 -1.00 13.09 -18.61
C ALA A 159 -0.62 12.57 -17.21
N LEU A 160 -0.19 11.30 -17.11
CA LEU A 160 0.30 10.73 -15.86
C LEU A 160 1.53 11.46 -15.32
N GLN A 161 2.42 11.92 -16.20
CA GLN A 161 3.61 12.66 -15.79
C GLN A 161 3.25 14.04 -15.19
N VAL A 162 2.24 14.72 -15.76
CA VAL A 162 1.72 15.98 -15.24
C VAL A 162 1.08 15.78 -13.87
N ASP A 163 0.21 14.76 -13.73
CA ASP A 163 -0.46 14.44 -12.47
C ASP A 163 0.53 14.08 -11.36
N LEU A 164 1.56 13.29 -11.68
CA LEU A 164 2.61 12.91 -10.74
C LEU A 164 3.40 14.14 -10.26
N LYS A 165 3.80 15.04 -11.17
CA LYS A 165 4.51 16.28 -10.82
C LYS A 165 3.68 17.17 -9.91
N LYS A 166 2.38 17.30 -10.20
CA LYS A 166 1.44 18.09 -9.38
C LYS A 166 1.28 17.49 -7.99
N SER A 167 0.99 16.19 -7.90
CA SER A 167 0.82 15.49 -6.64
C SER A 167 2.06 15.60 -5.75
N TYR A 168 3.26 15.48 -6.33
CA TYR A 168 4.51 15.62 -5.59
C TYR A 168 4.72 17.04 -5.06
N SER A 169 4.47 18.06 -5.90
CA SER A 169 4.55 19.47 -5.49
C SER A 169 3.57 19.80 -4.36
N ASP A 170 2.34 19.33 -4.45
CA ASP A 170 1.29 19.58 -3.45
C ASP A 170 1.65 18.91 -2.12
N ALA A 171 2.10 17.64 -2.15
CA ALA A 171 2.56 16.92 -0.96
C ALA A 171 3.76 17.60 -0.29
N LEU A 172 4.74 18.05 -1.09
CA LEU A 172 5.92 18.74 -0.58
C LEU A 172 5.54 20.05 0.11
N LYS A 173 4.65 20.83 -0.50
CA LYS A 173 4.18 22.13 0.04
C LYS A 173 3.44 21.94 1.36
N VAL A 174 2.52 20.99 1.43
CA VAL A 174 1.74 20.70 2.65
C VAL A 174 2.66 20.23 3.78
N ASN A 175 3.56 19.29 3.49
CA ASN A 175 4.44 18.71 4.52
C ASN A 175 5.46 19.72 5.05
N LEU A 176 6.08 20.52 4.19
CA LEU A 176 7.00 21.58 4.64
C LEU A 176 6.28 22.64 5.45
N SER A 177 5.12 23.14 4.98
CA SER A 177 4.36 24.17 5.71
C SER A 177 3.91 23.66 7.08
N LYS A 178 3.43 22.42 7.17
CA LYS A 178 3.01 21.84 8.44
C LYS A 178 4.18 21.63 9.39
N SER A 179 5.27 21.01 8.91
CA SER A 179 6.45 20.77 9.74
C SER A 179 7.07 22.07 10.26
N PHE A 180 7.11 23.12 9.43
CA PHE A 180 7.62 24.41 9.83
C PHE A 180 6.71 25.10 10.85
N ALA A 181 5.38 25.03 10.66
CA ALA A 181 4.40 25.56 11.62
C ALA A 181 4.48 24.85 12.97
N ASP A 182 4.58 23.52 12.98
CA ASP A 182 4.72 22.72 14.20
C ASP A 182 6.02 23.05 14.95
N ALA A 183 7.13 23.23 14.22
CA ALA A 183 8.42 23.63 14.80
C ALA A 183 8.39 25.05 15.40
N LEU A 184 7.80 26.02 14.68
CA LEU A 184 7.62 27.38 15.20
C LEU A 184 6.75 27.38 16.46
N LYS A 185 5.65 26.64 16.45
CA LYS A 185 4.76 26.52 17.60
C LYS A 185 5.49 25.93 18.81
N GLY A 186 6.22 24.83 18.63
CA GLY A 186 7.02 24.22 19.70
C GLY A 186 8.07 25.16 20.30
N MET A 187 8.70 26.02 19.49
CA MET A 187 9.64 27.04 19.98
C MET A 187 8.92 28.14 20.78
N VAL A 188 7.77 28.62 20.30
CA VAL A 188 6.98 29.65 21.00
C VAL A 188 6.48 29.12 22.33
N ASP A 189 5.90 27.92 22.35
CA ASP A 189 5.37 27.30 23.56
C ASP A 189 6.48 27.11 24.60
N LYS A 190 7.65 26.59 24.20
CA LYS A 190 8.81 26.42 25.10
C LYS A 190 9.32 27.75 25.66
N ASN A 191 9.38 28.80 24.85
CA ASN A 191 9.83 30.11 25.30
C ASN A 191 8.81 30.75 26.26
N ASN A 192 7.52 30.58 25.99
CA ASN A 192 6.46 31.03 26.89
C ASN A 192 6.53 30.30 28.23
N ASP A 193 6.70 28.98 28.23
CA ASP A 193 6.81 28.20 29.46
C ASP A 193 8.03 28.61 30.31
N ASP A 194 9.18 28.85 29.69
CA ASP A 194 10.38 29.35 30.37
C ASP A 194 10.17 30.76 30.95
N LEU A 195 9.53 31.67 30.20
CA LEU A 195 9.19 33.02 30.67
C LEU A 195 8.20 32.98 31.82
N VAL A 196 7.15 32.14 31.74
CA VAL A 196 6.17 31.97 32.81
C VAL A 196 6.83 31.39 34.05
N GLY A 197 7.71 30.39 33.90
CA GLY A 197 8.47 29.83 35.00
C GLY A 197 9.35 30.87 35.71
N LYS A 198 10.09 31.68 34.94
CA LYS A 198 10.91 32.78 35.48
C LYS A 198 10.07 33.86 36.16
N MET A 199 8.94 34.22 35.56
CA MET A 199 8.03 35.22 36.14
C MET A 199 7.43 34.73 37.47
N ASN A 200 7.03 33.46 37.55
CA ASN A 200 6.54 32.86 38.79
C ASN A 200 7.63 32.82 39.87
N SER A 201 8.86 32.42 39.52
CA SER A 201 9.99 32.44 40.44
C SER A 201 10.24 33.85 40.99
N PHE A 202 10.27 34.85 40.11
CA PHE A 202 10.48 36.24 40.50
C PHE A 202 9.34 36.76 41.40
N GLN A 203 8.10 36.38 41.12
CA GLN A 203 6.96 36.73 41.98
C GLN A 203 7.08 36.11 43.38
N GLU A 204 7.51 34.85 43.48
CA GLU A 204 7.73 34.20 44.78
C GLU A 204 8.91 34.82 45.55
N ASP A 205 10.01 35.14 44.87
CA ASP A 205 11.15 35.83 45.47
C ASP A 205 10.76 37.22 46.01
N LEU A 206 9.94 37.98 45.26
CA LEU A 206 9.41 39.26 45.70
C LEU A 206 8.50 39.12 46.93
N LYS A 207 7.57 38.15 46.92
CA LYS A 207 6.68 37.90 48.07
C LYS A 207 7.48 37.56 49.32
N LYS A 208 8.49 36.70 49.17
CA LYS A 208 9.38 36.29 50.26
C LYS A 208 10.17 37.48 50.79
N SER A 209 10.83 38.24 49.91
CA SER A 209 11.59 39.44 50.27
C SER A 209 10.73 40.46 51.02
N TYR A 210 9.52 40.74 50.52
CA TYR A 210 8.58 41.66 51.17
C TYR A 210 8.13 41.15 52.55
N SER A 211 7.82 39.86 52.67
CA SER A 211 7.49 39.21 53.94
C SER A 211 8.64 39.31 54.94
N ASP A 212 9.87 39.07 54.51
CA ASP A 212 11.05 39.10 55.38
C ASP A 212 11.35 40.52 55.88
N VAL A 213 11.24 41.53 55.01
CA VAL A 213 11.34 42.94 55.39
C VAL A 213 10.24 43.34 56.39
N LEU A 214 9.00 42.96 56.13
CA LEU A 214 7.89 43.23 57.04
C LEU A 214 8.09 42.58 58.40
N LYS A 215 8.53 41.31 58.43
CA LYS A 215 8.85 40.61 59.68
C LYS A 215 9.96 41.33 60.44
N GLY A 216 11.03 41.74 59.77
CA GLY A 216 12.11 42.51 60.38
C GLY A 216 11.59 43.81 61.00
N VAL A 217 10.82 44.61 60.26
CA VAL A 217 10.26 45.89 60.77
C VAL A 217 9.30 45.67 61.94
N VAL A 218 8.41 44.67 61.86
CA VAL A 218 7.45 44.38 62.92
C VAL A 218 8.17 43.89 64.18
N VAL A 219 9.12 42.97 64.05
CA VAL A 219 9.88 42.46 65.20
C VAL A 219 10.77 43.56 65.79
N ASP A 220 11.60 44.20 64.97
CA ASP A 220 12.62 45.11 65.47
C ASP A 220 12.06 46.43 66.00
N ASN A 221 10.97 46.94 65.41
CA ASN A 221 10.39 48.21 65.84
C ASN A 221 9.17 48.02 66.74
N VAL A 222 8.20 47.19 66.36
CA VAL A 222 6.93 47.09 67.11
C VAL A 222 7.08 46.28 68.37
N VAL A 223 7.71 45.10 68.31
CA VAL A 223 7.90 44.25 69.50
C VAL A 223 8.83 44.95 70.49
N ASN A 224 9.98 45.47 70.06
CA ASN A 224 10.87 46.23 70.95
C ASN A 224 10.22 47.48 71.56
N ALA A 225 9.39 48.22 70.80
CA ALA A 225 8.67 49.35 71.35
C ALA A 225 7.64 48.91 72.39
N ASN A 226 6.95 47.81 72.14
CA ASN A 226 6.00 47.23 73.07
C ASN A 226 6.69 46.77 74.37
N ASP A 227 7.82 46.07 74.27
CA ASP A 227 8.59 45.62 75.44
C ASP A 227 9.11 46.80 76.28
N LYS A 228 9.57 47.87 75.63
CA LYS A 228 9.92 49.13 76.32
C LYS A 228 8.72 49.75 77.03
N MET A 229 7.56 49.75 76.39
CA MET A 229 6.33 50.31 76.96
C MET A 229 5.83 49.49 78.15
N VAL A 230 5.92 48.15 78.09
CA VAL A 230 5.63 47.27 79.23
C VAL A 230 6.53 47.62 80.42
N ASN A 231 7.84 47.75 80.19
CA ASN A 231 8.78 48.11 81.26
C ASN A 231 8.50 49.49 81.88
N ILE A 232 8.19 50.49 81.05
CA ILE A 232 7.76 51.82 81.55
C ILE A 232 6.48 51.70 82.37
N ASN A 233 5.50 50.92 81.91
CA ASN A 233 4.25 50.72 82.62
C ASN A 233 4.47 50.04 83.98
N ASP A 234 5.33 49.03 84.05
CA ASP A 234 5.70 48.38 85.31
C ASP A 234 6.37 49.37 86.28
N GLY A 235 7.28 50.22 85.77
CA GLY A 235 7.88 51.31 86.54
C GLY A 235 6.87 52.33 87.07
N ILE A 236 5.87 52.71 86.26
CA ILE A 236 4.77 53.59 86.68
C ILE A 236 3.93 52.95 87.80
N GLN A 237 3.66 51.64 87.73
CA GLN A 237 2.93 50.94 88.79
C GLN A 237 3.72 50.92 90.11
N LEU A 238 5.04 50.69 90.06
CA LEU A 238 5.91 50.77 91.23
C LEU A 238 5.90 52.17 91.85
N LEU A 239 6.10 53.22 91.04
CA LEU A 239 6.04 54.62 91.49
C LEU A 239 4.68 54.96 92.10
N LYS A 240 3.59 54.42 91.55
CA LYS A 240 2.24 54.61 92.10
C LYS A 240 2.11 53.98 93.49
N ILE A 241 2.69 52.80 93.70
CA ILE A 241 2.71 52.14 95.02
C ILE A 241 3.52 52.98 96.02
N GLU A 242 4.72 53.39 95.65
CA GLU A 242 5.58 54.24 96.50
C GLU A 242 4.91 55.57 96.87
N LEU A 243 4.21 56.19 95.92
CA LEU A 243 3.50 57.45 96.14
C LEU A 243 2.32 57.27 97.11
N LEU A 244 1.61 56.13 97.06
CA LEU A 244 0.57 55.81 98.04
C LEU A 244 1.16 55.63 99.44
N VAL A 245 2.26 54.89 99.58
CA VAL A 245 2.96 54.70 100.86
C VAL A 245 3.45 56.04 101.43
N THR A 246 4.02 56.89 100.58
CA THR A 246 4.49 58.23 100.97
C THR A 246 3.34 59.11 101.42
N LYS A 247 2.21 59.09 100.68
CA LYS A 247 1.00 59.83 101.05
C LYS A 247 0.47 59.41 102.42
N ASP A 248 0.41 58.11 102.70
CA ASP A 248 -0.04 57.58 103.99
C ASP A 248 0.93 57.94 105.13
N THR A 249 2.22 57.99 104.84
CA THR A 249 3.27 58.43 105.78
C THR A 249 3.11 59.92 106.12
N ILE A 250 2.94 60.78 105.12
CA ILE A 250 2.70 62.23 105.32
C ILE A 250 1.43 62.46 106.13
N LYS A 251 0.35 61.73 105.81
CA LYS A 251 -0.89 61.81 106.58
C LYS A 251 -0.67 61.47 108.05
N SER A 252 0.03 60.38 108.32
CA SER A 252 0.37 59.95 109.68
C SER A 252 1.24 60.98 110.43
N LEU A 253 2.18 61.62 109.73
CA LEU A 253 3.01 62.70 110.28
C LEU A 253 2.19 63.95 110.60
N SER A 254 1.28 64.36 109.71
CA SER A 254 0.39 65.50 109.93
C SER A 254 -0.54 65.27 111.13
N GLU A 255 -1.08 64.06 111.29
CA GLU A 255 -1.87 63.67 112.47
C GLU A 255 -1.03 63.68 113.76
N ALA A 256 0.24 63.28 113.69
CA ALA A 256 1.16 63.34 114.83
C ALA A 256 1.53 64.79 115.22
N GLU A 257 1.71 65.67 114.24
CA GLU A 257 1.98 67.09 114.45
C GLU A 257 0.78 67.78 115.11
N GLU A 258 -0.45 67.53 114.64
CA GLU A 258 -1.67 68.07 115.25
C GLU A 258 -1.82 67.63 116.72
N ARG A 259 -1.51 66.36 117.03
CA ARG A 259 -1.46 65.87 118.43
C ARG A 259 -0.39 66.57 119.26
N SER A 260 0.75 66.95 118.67
CA SER A 260 1.83 67.64 119.37
C SER A 260 1.51 69.11 119.68
N CYS A 261 0.76 69.79 118.80
CA CYS A 261 0.30 71.17 119.00
C CYS A 261 -0.82 71.29 120.06
N ASN A 262 -1.47 70.17 120.41
CA ASN A 262 -2.45 70.12 121.50
C ASN A 262 -1.82 70.07 122.90
N ILE A 263 -0.49 70.11 123.03
CA ILE A 263 0.20 70.26 124.32
C ILE A 263 0.23 71.76 124.72
N ILE A 264 -0.95 72.24 125.11
CA ILE A 264 -1.20 73.11 126.26
C ILE A 264 -0.30 74.36 126.40
N ILE A 265 -0.77 75.47 125.84
CA ILE A 265 -0.51 76.83 126.33
C ILE A 265 -1.39 77.05 127.57
N PHE A 266 -0.92 76.71 128.77
CA PHE A 266 -1.51 77.28 129.99
C PHE A 266 -0.89 78.65 130.27
N LYS A 267 -1.67 79.64 129.86
CA LYS A 267 -1.61 81.07 130.15
C LYS A 267 -1.37 81.33 131.65
N LEU A 268 -0.15 81.67 132.06
CA LEU A 268 0.08 82.28 133.38
C LEU A 268 0.00 83.80 133.25
N LYS A 269 -1.18 84.29 133.64
CA LYS A 269 -1.61 85.66 133.79
C LYS A 269 -0.88 86.29 134.99
N GLU A 270 -0.18 87.41 134.76
CA GLU A 270 0.44 88.25 135.78
C GLU A 270 -0.57 88.68 136.85
N SER A 271 -0.16 88.67 138.12
CA SER A 271 -0.68 89.58 139.15
C SER A 271 0.47 90.00 140.05
N ASN A 272 0.64 91.31 140.16
CA ASN A 272 1.65 92.00 140.95
C ASN A 272 1.50 91.81 142.48
N ASP A 273 2.65 92.00 143.13
CA ASP A 273 2.90 92.66 144.43
C ASP A 273 3.43 91.82 145.61
N GLN A 274 4.45 92.43 146.23
CA GLN A 274 5.17 92.13 147.49
C GLN A 274 6.34 91.11 147.51
N SER A 275 7.52 91.61 147.13
CA SER A 275 8.75 91.77 147.97
C SER A 275 9.36 90.59 148.78
N PHE A 276 10.58 90.20 148.35
CA PHE A 276 11.77 89.67 149.09
C PHE A 276 11.63 88.33 149.86
N SER A 277 12.55 87.36 149.85
CA SER A 277 13.84 87.10 149.19
C SER A 277 14.27 85.64 149.51
N ASP A 278 15.21 85.09 148.73
CA ASP A 278 16.05 83.90 148.99
C ASP A 278 15.59 82.46 148.65
N GLY A 279 14.58 82.29 147.78
CA GLY A 279 14.23 80.96 147.20
C GLY A 279 14.77 80.65 145.78
N LYS A 280 15.41 81.62 145.11
CA LYS A 280 15.52 81.63 143.63
C LYS A 280 16.55 80.70 142.97
N ARG A 281 17.36 79.94 143.72
CA ARG A 281 18.43 79.11 143.09
C ARG A 281 18.00 77.67 142.77
N GLN A 282 17.04 77.12 143.50
CA GLN A 282 16.66 75.70 143.37
C GLN A 282 15.65 75.43 142.24
N ASP A 283 14.79 76.41 141.93
CA ASP A 283 13.80 76.28 140.86
C ASP A 283 14.42 76.46 139.45
N VAL A 284 15.44 77.30 139.33
CA VAL A 284 16.17 77.48 138.05
C VAL A 284 16.94 76.23 137.68
N GLU A 285 17.56 75.54 138.64
CA GLU A 285 18.22 74.25 138.39
C GLU A 285 17.24 73.13 138.04
N ARG A 286 16.04 73.09 138.65
CA ARG A 286 15.00 72.13 138.26
C ARG A 286 14.47 72.38 136.86
N ILE A 287 14.22 73.64 136.49
CA ILE A 287 13.77 74.00 135.15
C ILE A 287 14.87 73.73 134.11
N ALA A 288 16.13 74.03 134.42
CA ALA A 288 17.27 73.71 133.57
C ALA A 288 17.44 72.20 133.39
N HIS A 289 17.26 71.40 134.45
CA HIS A 289 17.35 69.94 134.35
C HIS A 289 16.20 69.36 133.50
N ILE A 290 14.96 69.86 133.65
CA ILE A 290 13.82 69.41 132.83
C ILE A 290 14.03 69.79 131.35
N LEU A 291 14.48 71.02 131.07
CA LEU A 291 14.79 71.46 129.72
C LEU A 291 15.94 70.65 129.10
N GLN A 292 16.98 70.34 129.88
CA GLN A 292 18.09 69.50 129.42
C GLN A 292 17.64 68.07 129.12
N THR A 293 16.76 67.49 129.94
CA THR A 293 16.18 66.15 129.69
C THR A 293 15.32 66.14 128.42
N ILE A 294 14.51 67.18 128.18
CA ILE A 294 13.68 67.31 126.96
C ILE A 294 14.55 67.52 125.71
N ILE A 295 15.62 68.31 125.81
CA ILE A 295 16.57 68.53 124.71
C ILE A 295 17.30 67.23 124.38
N ASN A 296 17.77 66.50 125.39
CA ASN A 296 18.44 65.21 125.20
C ASN A 296 17.49 64.18 124.56
N ASP A 297 16.21 64.12 124.98
CA ASP A 297 15.21 63.20 124.38
C ASP A 297 14.86 63.56 122.92
N LYS A 298 14.84 64.86 122.57
CA LYS A 298 14.67 65.32 121.17
C LYS A 298 15.88 65.02 120.29
N ILE A 299 17.11 65.16 120.82
CA ILE A 299 18.34 64.83 120.10
C ILE A 299 18.42 63.32 119.83
N ASP A 300 18.01 62.49 120.78
CA ASP A 300 18.05 61.03 120.62
C ASP A 300 17.09 60.56 119.52
N LYS A 301 15.87 61.12 119.45
CA LYS A 301 14.92 60.85 118.34
C LYS A 301 15.39 61.39 116.98
N SER A 302 16.03 62.55 116.94
CA SER A 302 16.64 63.09 115.71
C SER A 302 17.77 62.21 115.18
N SER A 303 18.49 61.53 116.07
CA SER A 303 19.61 60.64 115.71
C SER A 303 19.09 59.33 115.08
N ILE A 304 17.95 58.83 115.56
CA ILE A 304 17.26 57.66 114.99
C ILE A 304 16.74 57.96 113.57
N ILE A 305 16.21 59.18 113.32
CA ILE A 305 15.69 59.57 112.00
C ILE A 305 16.83 59.69 110.96
N LYS A 306 18.00 60.21 111.35
CA LYS A 306 19.16 60.30 110.44
C LYS A 306 19.81 58.95 110.14
N LEU A 307 19.73 57.97 111.03
CA LEU A 307 20.25 56.62 110.80
C LEU A 307 19.35 55.82 109.85
N LYS A 308 18.02 55.98 109.94
CA LYS A 308 17.07 55.32 109.03
C LYS A 308 17.19 55.82 107.59
N ALA A 309 17.33 57.14 107.39
CA ALA A 309 17.51 57.73 106.07
C ALA A 309 18.84 57.36 105.36
N ARG A 310 19.82 56.80 106.08
CA ARG A 310 21.08 56.30 105.51
C ARG A 310 21.06 54.81 105.15
N GLN A 311 20.09 54.04 105.63
CA GLN A 311 19.96 52.61 105.30
C GLN A 311 19.09 52.36 104.06
N GLU A 312 18.34 53.36 103.57
CA GLU A 312 17.46 53.24 102.39
C GLU A 312 18.07 53.85 101.11
N ILE A 313 19.34 54.29 101.14
CA ILE A 313 20.07 54.81 99.96
C ILE A 313 21.37 54.00 99.72
N GLY A 314 21.34 52.70 100.09
CA GLY A 314 22.36 51.71 99.75
C GLY A 314 21.80 50.68 98.80
#